data_AF-A0A4Q2A3G9-F1
#
_entry.id   AF-A0A4Q2A3G9-F1
#
_cell.length_a   1.000
_cell.length_b   1.000
_cell.length_c   1.000
_cell.angle_alpha   90.00
_cell.angle_beta   90.00
_cell.angle_gamma   90.00
#
_symmetry.space_group_name_H-M   'P 1'
#
loop_
_entity.id
_entity.type
_entity.pdbx_description
1 polymer ?
#
loop_
_entity_poly.entity_id
_entity_poly.type
_entity_poly.pdbx_seq_one_letter_code
_entity_poly.pdbx_strand_id
1 'polypeptide(L)' 'MLEKTKLDRLNEIARKKKVEPLSEEELKEQKELRDEYLGNLRTYVRGNLANVKYEKR' A
#
# COMPACT_ATOMS: atom_id res chain seq x y z
N MET A 1 2.56 -9.25 -1.15
CA MET A 1 1.24 -8.65 -0.85
C MET A 1 1.30 -8.19 0.59
N LEU A 2 0.86 -6.97 0.90
CA LEU A 2 0.85 -6.49 2.28
C LEU A 2 -0.14 -7.32 3.10
N GLU A 3 0.16 -7.60 4.37
CA GLU A 3 -0.78 -8.28 5.26
C GLU A 3 -2.06 -7.46 5.44
N LYS A 4 -3.21 -8.14 5.56
CA LYS A 4 -4.51 -7.48 5.76
C LYS A 4 -4.51 -6.56 6.99
N THR A 5 -3.88 -7.00 8.06
CA THR A 5 -3.69 -6.24 9.31
C THR A 5 -3.03 -4.88 9.08
N LYS A 6 -1.95 -4.84 8.28
CA LYS A 6 -1.24 -3.59 7.93
C LYS A 6 -2.07 -2.68 7.03
N LEU A 7 -2.85 -3.25 6.13
CA LEU A 7 -3.74 -2.50 5.25
C LEU A 7 -4.91 -1.88 6.02
N ASP A 8 -5.49 -2.63 6.95
CA ASP A 8 -6.56 -2.16 7.83
C ASP A 8 -6.05 -1.01 8.71
N ARG A 9 -4.83 -1.15 9.25
CA ARG A 9 -4.16 -0.07 10.00
C ARG A 9 -3.96 1.19 9.16
N LEU A 10 -3.49 1.03 7.91
CA LEU A 10 -3.34 2.16 6.98
C LEU A 10 -4.68 2.85 6.69
N ASN A 11 -5.77 2.08 6.56
CA ASN A 11 -7.13 2.59 6.37
C ASN A 11 -7.65 3.32 7.61
N GLU A 12 -7.38 2.83 8.82
CA GLU A 12 -7.70 3.50 10.07
C GLU A 12 -7.02 4.87 10.16
N ILE A 13 -5.70 4.91 9.94
CA ILE A 13 -4.92 6.16 9.93
C ILE A 13 -5.44 7.12 8.85
N ALA A 14 -5.80 6.60 7.66
CA ALA A 14 -6.37 7.42 6.60
C ALA A 14 -7.76 7.97 6.94
N ARG A 15 -8.60 7.23 7.67
CA ARG A 15 -9.90 7.70 8.17
C ARG A 15 -9.71 8.77 9.24
N LYS A 16 -8.81 8.53 10.19
CA LYS A 16 -8.48 9.47 11.26
C LYS A 16 -8.01 10.81 10.69
N LYS A 17 -7.09 10.79 9.72
CA LYS A 17 -6.59 11.98 8.99
C LYS A 17 -7.69 12.85 8.37
N LYS A 18 -8.82 12.26 7.97
CA LYS A 18 -9.94 13.02 7.38
C LYS A 18 -10.76 13.79 8.42
N VAL A 19 -10.75 13.32 9.66
CA VAL A 19 -11.52 13.88 10.77
C VAL A 19 -10.66 14.83 11.60
N GLU A 20 -9.40 14.44 11.85
CA GLU A 20 -8.46 15.16 12.69
C GLU A 20 -7.03 15.09 12.13
N PRO A 21 -6.16 16.08 12.42
CA PRO A 21 -4.76 16.01 12.03
C PRO A 21 -4.07 14.83 12.72
N LEU A 22 -3.30 14.08 11.94
CA LEU A 22 -2.48 12.98 12.45
C LEU A 22 -1.33 13.51 13.32
N SER A 23 -0.98 12.76 14.36
CA SER A 23 0.26 13.03 15.10
C SER A 23 1.50 12.75 14.24
N GLU A 24 2.65 13.26 14.66
CA GLU A 24 3.93 12.97 13.97
C GLU A 24 4.26 11.47 13.96
N GLU A 25 3.87 10.74 15.00
CA GLU A 25 4.04 9.30 15.10
C GLU A 25 3.18 8.56 14.08
N GLU A 26 1.90 8.95 13.96
CA GLU A 26 0.97 8.37 12.98
C GLU A 26 1.36 8.71 11.54
N LEU A 27 1.96 9.87 11.31
CA LEU A 27 2.50 10.25 10.00
C LEU A 27 3.70 9.38 9.62
N LYS A 28 4.59 9.07 10.57
CA LYS A 28 5.69 8.13 10.34
C LYS A 28 5.16 6.73 10.06
N GLU A 29 4.24 6.23 10.88
CA GLU A 29 3.61 4.90 10.70
C GLU A 29 2.90 4.82 9.34
N GLN A 30 2.14 5.85 8.96
CA GLN A 30 1.49 5.92 7.64
C GLN A 30 2.50 5.83 6.50
N LYS A 31 3.65 6.51 6.63
CA LYS A 31 4.67 6.56 5.60
C LYS A 31 5.37 5.21 5.45
N GLU A 32 5.77 4.59 6.54
CA GLU A 32 6.37 3.25 6.55
C GLU A 32 5.44 2.20 5.95
N LEU A 33 4.16 2.19 6.36
CA LEU A 33 3.16 1.28 5.81
C LEU A 33 2.93 1.49 4.31
N ARG A 34 2.97 2.74 3.84
CA ARG A 34 2.84 3.07 2.41
C ARG A 34 4.06 2.62 1.62
N ASP A 35 5.26 2.84 2.13
CA ASP A 35 6.49 2.44 1.44
C ASP A 35 6.58 0.91 1.30
N GLU A 36 6.20 0.18 2.36
CA GLU A 36 6.10 -1.29 2.31
C GLU A 36 5.03 -1.76 1.31
N TYR A 37 3.86 -1.09 1.28
CA TYR A 37 2.78 -1.41 0.35
C TYR A 37 3.20 -1.20 -1.10
N LEU A 38 3.82 -0.05 -1.40
CA LEU A 38 4.29 0.29 -2.74
C LEU A 38 5.43 -0.62 -3.19
N GLY A 39 6.34 -1.00 -2.29
CA GLY A 39 7.40 -1.96 -2.58
C GLY A 39 6.84 -3.31 -3.02
N ASN A 40 5.93 -3.85 -2.21
CA ASN A 40 5.24 -5.11 -2.50
C ASN A 40 4.41 -5.04 -3.79
N LEU A 41 3.69 -3.93 -4.00
CA LEU A 41 2.88 -3.70 -5.19
C LEU A 41 3.76 -3.63 -6.44
N ARG A 42 4.89 -2.92 -6.42
CA ARG A 42 5.81 -2.82 -7.56
C ARG A 42 6.34 -4.18 -7.98
N THR A 43 6.74 -5.02 -7.02
CA THR A 43 7.21 -6.39 -7.30
C THR A 43 6.09 -7.23 -7.90
N TYR A 44 4.90 -7.17 -7.32
CA TYR A 44 3.73 -7.88 -7.84
C TYR A 44 3.36 -7.44 -9.27
N VAL A 45 3.28 -6.13 -9.52
CA VAL A 45 2.95 -5.57 -10.83
C VAL A 45 4.00 -5.95 -11.87
N ARG A 46 5.30 -5.88 -11.54
CA ARG A 46 6.36 -6.35 -12.46
C ARG A 46 6.21 -7.84 -12.80
N GLY A 47 5.92 -8.67 -11.81
CA GLY A 47 5.68 -10.10 -12.03
C GLY A 47 4.44 -10.36 -12.89
N ASN A 48 3.37 -9.60 -12.72
CA ASN A 48 2.17 -9.72 -13.55
C ASN A 48 2.43 -9.24 -14.99
N LEU A 49 3.09 -8.09 -15.17
CA LEU A 49 3.46 -7.55 -16.49
C LEU A 49 4.36 -8.50 -17.27
N ALA A 50 5.31 -9.16 -16.61
CA ALA A 50 6.17 -10.18 -17.24
C ALA A 50 5.38 -11.40 -17.74
N ASN A 51 4.22 -11.69 -17.14
CA ASN A 51 3.34 -12.80 -17.51
C ASN A 51 2.24 -12.41 -18.50
N VAL A 52 2.12 -11.14 -18.88
CA VAL A 52 1.16 -10.71 -19.91
C VAL A 52 1.63 -11.27 -21.26
N LYS A 53 1.06 -12.41 -21.64
CA LYS A 53 1.22 -12.98 -22.98
C LYS A 53 0.32 -12.20 -23.94
N TYR A 54 0.94 -11.62 -24.95
CA TYR A 54 0.23 -11.02 -26.08
C TYR A 54 -0.32 -12.17 -26.93
N GLU A 55 -1.62 -12.45 -26.81
CA GLU A 55 -2.29 -13.41 -27.69
C GLU A 55 -2.71 -12.65 -28.96
N LYS A 56 -1.92 -12.81 -30.02
CA LYS A 56 -2.20 -12.23 -31.33
C LYS A 56 -3.26 -13.10 -32.00
N ARG A 57 -4.48 -12.57 -32.13
CA ARG A 57 -5.55 -13.14 -32.96
C ARG A 57 -5.24 -12.96 -34.45
#